data_AF-A0A4U7CPZ6-F1
#
_entry.id   AF-A0A4U7CPZ6-F1
#
_cell.length_a   1.000
_cell.length_b   1.000
_cell.length_c   1.000
_cell.angle_alpha   90.00
_cell.angle_beta   90.00
_cell.angle_gamma   90.00
#
_symmetry.space_group_name_H-M   'P 1'
#
loop_
_entity.id
_entity.type
_entity.pdbx_description
1 polymer ?
#
loop_
_entity_poly.entity_id
_entity_poly.type
_entity_poly.pdbx_seq_one_letter_code
_entity_poly.pdbx_strand_id
1 'polypeptide(L)'
;MKRRGLLAAMAASASVAVAGCAGEDGSYEFDAEPARVPESAYSDSGYNGQEPESFSIDREFNVTGVNAWVTATTWVARYVNPTTQSALFVASTPNASVAGQSVNPLVRVEGAELIRRLLNQVNQQDVGGGNADIQTDDIEARGEETRTILDQEATISVFETTVSADVEGSNGQSGSVEDIPVLLYLTTIQHQAADADSEDVIALVGLHPVEVEQSEQLLAMMEAVEH
;
A
#
# COMPACT_ATOMS: atom_id res chain seq x y z
N MET A 1 -13.89 81.25 37.64
CA MET A 1 -14.62 80.88 36.40
C MET A 1 -14.16 79.48 36.03
N LYS A 2 -14.91 78.38 36.30
CA LYS A 2 -15.85 77.71 35.36
C LYS A 2 -15.23 77.66 33.94
N ARG A 3 -14.99 76.52 33.25
CA ARG A 3 -15.76 75.27 33.05
C ARG A 3 -14.80 74.17 32.49
N ARG A 4 -14.78 72.95 33.03
CA ARG A 4 -15.36 71.67 32.50
C ARG A 4 -14.84 71.19 31.13
N GLY A 5 -14.42 69.92 31.12
CA GLY A 5 -14.29 69.03 29.95
C GLY A 5 -13.21 67.98 30.24
N LEU A 6 -13.43 66.93 31.04
CA LEU A 6 -14.36 65.79 30.93
C LEU A 6 -14.13 64.95 29.65
N LEU A 7 -13.43 63.82 29.86
CA LEU A 7 -13.51 62.53 29.18
C LEU A 7 -13.22 62.47 27.66
N ALA A 8 -12.06 61.93 27.33
CA ALA A 8 -11.88 61.12 26.13
C ALA A 8 -11.31 59.75 26.54
N ALA A 9 -12.15 58.94 27.18
CA ALA A 9 -11.96 57.50 27.25
C ALA A 9 -12.24 56.95 25.84
N MET A 10 -11.24 56.97 24.98
CA MET A 10 -11.27 56.19 23.73
C MET A 10 -11.08 54.74 24.15
N ALA A 11 -12.19 54.01 24.21
CA ALA A 11 -12.17 52.56 24.33
C ALA A 11 -11.36 52.00 23.16
N ALA A 12 -10.15 51.53 23.43
CA ALA A 12 -9.43 50.65 22.53
C ALA A 12 -10.15 49.30 22.56
N SER A 13 -11.24 49.19 21.82
CA SER A 13 -11.81 47.91 21.43
C SER A 13 -10.81 47.27 20.48
N ALA A 14 -9.76 46.66 21.04
CA ALA A 14 -8.97 45.67 20.33
C ALA A 14 -9.90 44.47 20.09
N SER A 15 -10.70 44.57 19.04
CA SER A 15 -11.35 43.44 18.43
C SER A 15 -10.23 42.55 17.91
N VAL A 16 -9.74 41.65 18.75
CA VAL A 16 -9.03 40.48 18.27
C VAL A 16 -10.10 39.68 17.55
N ALA A 17 -10.20 39.89 16.25
CA ALA A 17 -10.83 38.91 15.38
C ALA A 17 -10.00 37.65 15.58
N VAL A 18 -10.49 36.74 16.43
CA VAL A 18 -10.14 35.33 16.34
C VAL A 18 -10.65 34.97 14.95
N ALA A 19 -9.77 35.01 13.96
CA ALA A 19 -9.98 34.32 12.70
C ALA A 19 -10.02 32.83 13.07
N GLY A 20 -11.15 32.39 13.61
CA GLY A 20 -11.49 30.99 13.66
C GLY A 20 -11.55 30.57 12.22
N CYS A 21 -10.62 29.69 11.82
CA CYS A 21 -10.63 29.00 10.55
C CYS A 21 -12.08 28.64 10.20
N ALA A 22 -12.64 29.31 9.21
CA ALA A 22 -13.71 28.72 8.45
C ALA A 22 -13.10 27.43 7.88
N GLY A 23 -13.70 26.29 8.20
CA GLY A 23 -13.32 25.00 7.62
C GLY A 23 -13.50 25.11 6.11
N GLU A 24 -12.39 25.38 5.42
CA GLU A 24 -12.34 25.35 3.97
C GLU A 24 -12.19 23.88 3.61
N ASP A 25 -13.08 23.38 2.75
CA ASP A 25 -12.94 22.05 2.17
C ASP A 25 -11.57 22.00 1.47
N GLY A 26 -10.66 21.19 1.99
CA GLY A 26 -9.25 21.18 1.57
C GLY A 26 -8.96 20.01 0.65
N SER A 27 -8.27 20.25 -0.47
CA SER A 27 -7.69 19.21 -1.32
C SER A 27 -6.22 19.01 -0.96
N TYR A 28 -5.82 17.77 -0.69
CA TYR A 28 -4.45 17.38 -0.39
C TYR A 28 -3.99 16.30 -1.37
N GLU A 29 -2.82 16.52 -1.95
CA GLU A 29 -2.16 15.56 -2.85
C GLU A 29 -0.92 15.03 -2.15
N PHE A 30 -0.75 13.71 -2.16
CA PHE A 30 0.42 13.03 -1.61
C PHE A 30 0.93 12.02 -2.62
N ASP A 31 2.23 12.08 -2.89
CA ASP A 31 2.89 11.22 -3.86
C ASP A 31 3.92 10.35 -3.13
N ALA A 32 3.83 9.04 -3.31
CA ALA A 32 4.89 8.12 -2.91
C ALA A 32 6.03 8.08 -3.95
N GLU A 33 7.21 7.68 -3.51
CA GLU A 33 8.30 7.29 -4.40
C GLU A 33 8.15 5.80 -4.82
N PRO A 34 8.56 5.42 -6.04
CA PRO A 34 8.41 4.05 -6.52
C PRO A 34 9.41 3.10 -5.86
N ALA A 35 8.91 2.09 -5.17
CA ALA A 35 9.73 0.96 -4.70
C ALA A 35 9.83 -0.16 -5.75
N ARG A 36 10.99 -0.79 -5.86
CA ARG A 36 11.26 -1.87 -6.83
C ARG A 36 12.36 -2.82 -6.37
N VAL A 37 12.35 -4.03 -6.90
CA VAL A 37 13.47 -4.98 -6.82
C VAL A 37 14.43 -4.71 -7.99
N PRO A 38 15.75 -4.61 -7.76
CA PRO A 38 16.74 -4.44 -8.82
C PRO A 38 16.86 -5.71 -9.65
N GLU A 39 17.10 -5.55 -10.96
CA GLU A 39 17.17 -6.67 -11.92
C GLU A 39 18.16 -7.77 -11.50
N SER A 40 19.29 -7.39 -10.91
CA SER A 40 20.30 -8.32 -10.42
C SER A 40 19.82 -9.28 -9.34
N ALA A 41 18.71 -9.00 -8.66
CA ALA A 41 18.16 -9.86 -7.63
C ALA A 41 17.22 -10.95 -8.18
N TYR A 42 16.77 -10.84 -9.44
CA TYR A 42 15.77 -11.77 -9.98
C TYR A 42 16.04 -12.29 -11.41
N SER A 43 16.91 -11.65 -12.19
CA SER A 43 17.13 -12.00 -13.61
C SER A 43 17.53 -13.47 -13.83
N ASP A 44 18.33 -14.02 -12.91
CA ASP A 44 18.87 -15.39 -13.01
C ASP A 44 17.89 -16.46 -12.50
N SER A 45 16.75 -16.04 -11.93
CA SER A 45 15.78 -16.91 -11.25
C SER A 45 14.52 -17.20 -12.07
N GLY A 46 14.46 -16.72 -13.33
CA GLY A 46 13.32 -16.93 -14.22
C GLY A 46 12.13 -15.98 -13.98
N TYR A 47 12.29 -15.03 -13.06
CA TYR A 47 11.34 -13.94 -12.86
C TYR A 47 11.50 -12.88 -13.95
N ASN A 48 10.37 -12.31 -14.35
CA ASN A 48 10.30 -11.17 -15.26
C ASN A 48 9.70 -10.00 -14.48
N GLY A 49 10.46 -8.92 -14.35
CA GLY A 49 10.02 -7.69 -13.72
C GLY A 49 9.35 -6.74 -14.71
N GLN A 50 8.35 -6.02 -14.23
CA GLN A 50 7.75 -4.88 -14.92
C GLN A 50 8.18 -3.58 -14.23
N GLU A 51 8.27 -2.51 -15.01
CA GLU A 51 8.53 -1.17 -14.45
C GLU A 51 7.40 -0.78 -13.48
N PRO A 52 7.69 -0.02 -12.41
CA PRO A 52 6.65 0.45 -11.50
C PRO A 52 5.60 1.30 -12.23
N GLU A 53 4.32 0.97 -12.03
CA GLU A 53 3.20 1.72 -12.57
C GLU A 53 2.50 2.51 -11.46
N SER A 54 2.20 3.78 -11.72
CA SER A 54 1.51 4.66 -10.78
C SER A 54 0.00 4.67 -11.00
N PHE A 55 -0.78 4.77 -9.93
CA PHE A 55 -2.20 5.12 -9.97
C PHE A 55 -2.59 5.97 -8.76
N SER A 56 -3.65 6.76 -8.90
CA SER A 56 -4.13 7.65 -7.85
C SER A 56 -5.33 7.05 -7.12
N ILE A 57 -5.32 7.14 -5.80
CA ILE A 57 -6.43 6.77 -4.93
C ILE A 57 -7.03 8.06 -4.38
N ASP A 58 -8.25 8.37 -4.84
CA ASP A 58 -9.02 9.51 -4.33
C ASP A 58 -9.92 9.09 -3.17
N ARG A 59 -9.89 9.84 -2.07
CA ARG A 59 -10.75 9.59 -0.92
C ARG A 59 -11.15 10.87 -0.19
N GLU A 60 -12.43 10.97 0.11
CA GLU A 60 -12.96 12.00 1.00
C GLU A 60 -12.84 11.55 2.46
N PHE A 61 -12.29 12.41 3.31
CA PHE A 61 -12.20 12.22 4.75
C PHE A 61 -12.98 13.32 5.46
N ASN A 62 -13.88 12.92 6.37
CA ASN A 62 -14.52 13.86 7.27
C ASN A 62 -13.77 13.86 8.61
N VAL A 63 -12.92 14.85 8.84
CA VAL A 63 -12.20 15.01 10.11
C VAL A 63 -12.65 16.31 10.77
N THR A 64 -13.18 16.20 11.99
CA THR A 64 -13.60 17.36 12.80
C THR A 64 -14.59 18.32 12.12
N GLY A 65 -15.42 17.83 11.19
CA GLY A 65 -16.42 18.63 10.48
C GLY A 65 -15.90 19.36 9.23
N VAL A 66 -14.67 19.06 8.79
CA VAL A 66 -14.10 19.50 7.51
C VAL A 66 -14.10 18.30 6.56
N ASN A 67 -14.59 18.49 5.32
CA ASN A 67 -14.39 17.51 4.26
C ASN A 67 -13.03 17.77 3.61
N ALA A 68 -12.15 16.79 3.66
CA ALA A 68 -10.87 16.82 2.98
C ALA A 68 -10.89 15.84 1.81
N TRP A 69 -10.62 16.33 0.60
CA TRP A 69 -10.37 15.47 -0.55
C TRP A 69 -8.89 15.11 -0.57
N VAL A 70 -8.56 13.84 -0.50
CA VAL A 70 -7.19 13.36 -0.50
C VAL A 70 -6.95 12.52 -1.73
N THR A 71 -5.96 12.89 -2.51
CA THR A 71 -5.45 12.12 -3.65
C THR A 71 -4.09 11.56 -3.27
N ALA A 72 -3.96 10.23 -3.28
CA ALA A 72 -2.71 9.54 -2.95
C ALA A 72 -2.19 8.78 -4.18
N THR A 73 -1.03 9.15 -4.70
CA THR A 73 -0.37 8.42 -5.80
C THR A 73 0.38 7.23 -5.23
N THR A 74 -0.02 6.03 -5.65
CA THR A 74 0.59 4.75 -5.28
C THR A 74 1.34 4.16 -6.47
N TRP A 75 2.47 3.52 -6.22
CA TRP A 75 3.25 2.80 -7.22
C TRP A 75 3.16 1.30 -6.99
N VAL A 76 3.11 0.51 -8.06
CA VAL A 76 3.17 -0.95 -7.99
C VAL A 76 4.16 -1.49 -9.01
N ALA A 77 5.10 -2.31 -8.54
CA ALA A 77 5.98 -3.13 -9.37
C ALA A 77 5.61 -4.61 -9.24
N ARG A 78 5.72 -5.35 -10.35
CA ARG A 78 5.36 -6.78 -10.42
C ARG A 78 6.50 -7.61 -10.98
N TYR A 79 6.75 -8.74 -10.33
CA TYR A 79 7.72 -9.74 -10.76
C TYR A 79 7.02 -11.09 -10.86
N VAL A 80 7.09 -11.75 -12.02
CA VAL A 80 6.41 -13.04 -12.25
C VAL A 80 7.36 -14.09 -12.81
N ASN A 81 7.30 -15.30 -12.27
CA ASN A 81 7.91 -16.48 -12.83
C ASN A 81 6.81 -17.40 -13.39
N PRO A 82 6.61 -17.42 -14.72
CA PRO A 82 5.54 -18.20 -15.33
C PRO A 82 5.80 -19.71 -15.29
N THR A 83 7.05 -20.14 -15.08
CA THR A 83 7.40 -21.57 -15.01
C THR A 83 7.04 -22.16 -13.65
N THR A 84 7.26 -21.40 -12.58
CA THR A 84 6.94 -21.82 -11.20
C THR A 84 5.60 -21.29 -10.72
N GLN A 85 4.89 -20.52 -11.55
CA GLN A 85 3.63 -19.83 -11.21
C GLN A 85 3.76 -19.00 -9.93
N SER A 86 4.92 -18.32 -9.78
CA SER A 86 5.25 -17.54 -8.60
C SER A 86 5.27 -16.06 -8.93
N ALA A 87 4.96 -15.20 -7.96
CA ALA A 87 4.95 -13.76 -8.14
C ALA A 87 5.39 -13.00 -6.89
N LEU A 88 5.93 -11.80 -7.10
CA LEU A 88 6.16 -10.80 -6.07
C LEU A 88 5.54 -9.47 -6.53
N PHE A 89 4.76 -8.86 -5.65
CA PHE A 89 4.23 -7.52 -5.79
C PHE A 89 4.87 -6.60 -4.77
N VAL A 90 5.32 -5.44 -5.23
CA VAL A 90 5.87 -4.37 -4.41
C VAL A 90 4.98 -3.15 -4.62
N ALA A 91 4.38 -2.64 -3.55
CA ALA A 91 3.56 -1.43 -3.59
C ALA A 91 4.17 -0.37 -2.69
N SER A 92 4.23 0.88 -3.15
CA SER A 92 4.60 2.05 -2.35
C SER A 92 3.43 3.02 -2.30
N THR A 93 2.96 3.33 -1.09
CA THR A 93 1.81 4.22 -0.86
C THR A 93 2.16 5.28 0.19
N PRO A 94 1.82 6.56 -0.02
CA PRO A 94 2.22 7.63 0.89
C PRO A 94 1.60 7.46 2.27
N ASN A 95 2.39 7.63 3.33
CA ASN A 95 1.94 7.59 4.72
C ASN A 95 1.58 8.98 5.28
N ALA A 96 0.88 9.77 4.47
CA ALA A 96 0.47 11.10 4.87
C ALA A 96 -0.48 11.08 6.08
N SER A 97 -0.40 12.12 6.91
CA SER A 97 -1.26 12.29 8.08
C SER A 97 -2.06 13.58 7.99
N VAL A 98 -3.38 13.48 8.17
CA VAL A 98 -4.29 14.64 8.28
C VAL A 98 -4.78 14.72 9.72
N ALA A 99 -4.60 15.88 10.36
CA ALA A 99 -4.91 16.10 11.78
C ALA A 99 -4.25 15.06 12.74
N GLY A 100 -3.06 14.58 12.40
CA GLY A 100 -2.30 13.60 13.20
C GLY A 100 -2.77 12.15 13.04
N GLN A 101 -3.63 11.84 12.07
CA GLN A 101 -4.04 10.48 11.74
C GLN A 101 -3.61 10.11 10.32
N SER A 102 -2.95 8.96 10.15
CA SER A 102 -2.57 8.47 8.83
C SER A 102 -3.82 8.23 7.96
N VAL A 103 -3.80 8.83 6.78
CA VAL A 103 -4.83 8.59 5.76
C VAL A 103 -4.55 7.33 4.95
N ASN A 104 -3.36 6.73 5.09
CA ASN A 104 -2.98 5.50 4.40
C ASN A 104 -3.75 4.27 4.96
N PRO A 105 -4.53 3.57 4.12
CA PRO A 105 -5.26 2.38 4.55
C PRO A 105 -4.37 1.20 4.94
N LEU A 106 -3.12 1.14 4.48
CA LEU A 106 -2.17 0.05 4.77
C LEU A 106 -1.60 0.12 6.19
N VAL A 107 -1.51 1.32 6.79
CA VAL A 107 -1.08 1.48 8.19
C VAL A 107 -2.18 1.15 9.19
N ARG A 108 -3.44 1.17 8.74
CA ARG A 108 -4.61 1.01 9.63
C ARG A 108 -5.07 -0.43 9.79
N VAL A 109 -4.44 -1.39 9.09
CA VAL A 109 -4.90 -2.78 9.03
C VAL A 109 -3.68 -3.70 9.08
N GLU A 110 -3.73 -4.73 9.91
CA GLU A 110 -2.63 -5.69 10.09
C GLU A 110 -3.06 -7.10 9.67
N GLY A 111 -2.09 -7.92 9.25
CA GLY A 111 -2.27 -9.37 9.04
C GLY A 111 -3.27 -9.76 7.94
N ALA A 112 -4.10 -10.78 8.19
CA ALA A 112 -5.01 -11.35 7.20
C ALA A 112 -6.06 -10.35 6.66
N GLU A 113 -6.46 -9.35 7.44
CA GLU A 113 -7.41 -8.33 6.99
C GLU A 113 -6.75 -7.36 5.97
N LEU A 114 -5.43 -7.14 6.10
CA LEU A 114 -4.63 -6.39 5.13
C LEU A 114 -4.48 -7.19 3.84
N ILE A 115 -4.23 -8.50 3.93
CA ILE A 115 -4.18 -9.43 2.78
C ILE A 115 -5.50 -9.39 2.02
N ARG A 116 -6.63 -9.54 2.71
CA ARG A 116 -7.96 -9.48 2.09
C ARG A 116 -8.18 -8.17 1.36
N ARG A 117 -7.74 -7.04 1.91
CA ARG A 117 -7.82 -5.73 1.25
C ARG A 117 -6.91 -5.62 0.04
N LEU A 118 -5.65 -6.02 0.16
CA LEU A 118 -4.67 -5.99 -0.93
C LEU A 118 -5.09 -6.92 -2.08
N LEU A 119 -5.48 -8.16 -1.78
CA LEU A 119 -5.93 -9.12 -2.78
C LEU A 119 -7.23 -8.69 -3.46
N ASN A 120 -8.21 -8.16 -2.72
CA ASN A 120 -9.41 -7.60 -3.32
C ASN A 120 -9.09 -6.40 -4.23
N GLN A 121 -8.13 -5.55 -3.86
CA GLN A 121 -7.70 -4.42 -4.69
C GLN A 121 -7.01 -4.89 -5.97
N VAL A 122 -6.13 -5.91 -5.88
CA VAL A 122 -5.43 -6.52 -7.03
C VAL A 122 -6.41 -7.21 -7.98
N ASN A 123 -7.39 -7.97 -7.46
CA ASN A 123 -8.41 -8.65 -8.27
C ASN A 123 -9.33 -7.65 -9.00
N GLN A 124 -9.70 -6.53 -8.36
CA GLN A 124 -10.58 -5.52 -8.97
C GLN A 124 -9.91 -4.70 -10.09
N GLN A 125 -8.58 -4.72 -10.17
CA GLN A 125 -7.83 -3.87 -11.09
C GLN A 125 -7.24 -4.66 -12.27
N ASP A 126 -7.51 -5.96 -12.40
CA ASP A 126 -6.90 -6.85 -13.40
C ASP A 126 -5.34 -6.84 -13.36
N VAL A 127 -4.76 -6.33 -12.27
CA VAL A 127 -3.31 -6.24 -12.02
C VAL A 127 -2.74 -7.63 -11.64
N GLY A 128 -3.53 -8.69 -11.74
CA GLY A 128 -3.07 -10.08 -11.66
C GLY A 128 -2.74 -10.70 -13.03
N GLY A 129 -3.26 -10.12 -14.12
CA GLY A 129 -3.14 -10.74 -15.44
C GLY A 129 -3.87 -12.08 -15.51
N GLY A 130 -5.20 -12.04 -15.42
CA GLY A 130 -6.09 -13.14 -15.81
C GLY A 130 -6.72 -13.92 -14.66
N ASN A 131 -8.06 -13.98 -14.69
CA ASN A 131 -8.99 -15.03 -14.21
C ASN A 131 -8.65 -15.89 -12.98
N ALA A 132 -7.78 -15.46 -12.07
CA ALA A 132 -7.35 -16.22 -10.90
C ALA A 132 -7.89 -15.55 -9.62
N ASP A 133 -8.80 -16.24 -8.95
CA ASP A 133 -9.38 -15.85 -7.68
C ASP A 133 -8.64 -16.53 -6.53
N ILE A 134 -7.99 -15.72 -5.70
CA ILE A 134 -7.38 -16.17 -4.44
C ILE A 134 -8.46 -16.23 -3.38
N GLN A 135 -8.61 -17.39 -2.73
CA GLN A 135 -9.62 -17.56 -1.69
C GLN A 135 -9.21 -16.78 -0.42
N THR A 136 -10.11 -15.91 0.05
CA THR A 136 -9.87 -15.05 1.21
C THR A 136 -10.43 -15.61 2.52
N ASP A 137 -11.33 -16.58 2.42
CA ASP A 137 -12.03 -17.19 3.55
C ASP A 137 -11.18 -18.25 4.26
N ASP A 138 -10.32 -18.95 3.51
CA ASP A 138 -9.45 -20.03 3.99
C ASP A 138 -7.96 -19.64 3.97
N ILE A 139 -7.62 -18.57 4.69
CA ILE A 139 -6.21 -18.16 4.91
C ILE A 139 -5.74 -18.72 6.26
N GLU A 140 -4.74 -19.59 6.24
CA GLU A 140 -4.12 -20.17 7.43
C GLU A 140 -2.73 -19.60 7.66
N ALA A 141 -2.44 -19.11 8.87
CA ALA A 141 -1.09 -18.71 9.24
C ALA A 141 -0.18 -19.95 9.34
N ARG A 142 0.99 -19.90 8.70
CA ARG A 142 1.99 -20.99 8.68
C ARG A 142 3.26 -20.65 9.44
N GLY A 143 3.60 -19.37 9.55
CA GLY A 143 4.77 -18.93 10.31
C GLY A 143 5.12 -17.48 10.07
N GLU A 144 6.29 -17.11 10.55
CA GLU A 144 6.89 -15.79 10.38
C GLU A 144 8.39 -15.94 10.15
N GLU A 145 8.93 -15.14 9.25
CA GLU A 145 10.36 -15.06 8.94
C GLU A 145 10.83 -13.63 9.22
N THR A 146 11.99 -13.46 9.86
CA THR A 146 12.58 -12.14 10.07
C THR A 146 13.69 -11.92 9.06
N ARG A 147 13.60 -10.83 8.31
CA ARG A 147 14.55 -10.45 7.26
C ARG A 147 14.93 -8.99 7.39
N THR A 148 16.05 -8.60 6.80
CA THR A 148 16.45 -7.18 6.75
C THR A 148 16.04 -6.60 5.41
N ILE A 149 15.17 -5.61 5.41
CA ILE A 149 14.62 -4.98 4.21
C ILE A 149 14.70 -3.46 4.41
N LEU A 150 15.24 -2.73 3.42
CA LEU A 150 15.44 -1.28 3.50
C LEU A 150 16.17 -0.87 4.80
N ASP A 151 17.25 -1.59 5.14
CA ASP A 151 18.06 -1.41 6.35
C ASP A 151 17.30 -1.55 7.69
N GLN A 152 16.12 -2.17 7.67
CA GLN A 152 15.26 -2.37 8.84
C GLN A 152 14.94 -3.86 9.04
N GLU A 153 14.85 -4.29 10.30
CA GLU A 153 14.32 -5.63 10.61
C GLU A 153 12.81 -5.65 10.33
N ALA A 154 12.39 -6.52 9.42
CA ALA A 154 11.00 -6.70 9.02
C ALA A 154 10.55 -8.14 9.28
N THR A 155 9.36 -8.28 9.87
CA THR A 155 8.68 -9.57 10.03
C THR A 155 7.84 -9.84 8.79
N ILE A 156 8.12 -10.95 8.13
CA ILE A 156 7.38 -11.47 7.00
C ILE A 156 6.45 -12.57 7.51
N SER A 157 5.16 -12.31 7.49
CA SER A 157 4.15 -13.30 7.85
C SER A 157 3.90 -14.24 6.67
N VAL A 158 3.92 -15.55 6.93
CA VAL A 158 3.69 -16.61 5.94
C VAL A 158 2.31 -17.22 6.17
N PHE A 159 1.52 -17.27 5.12
CA PHE A 159 0.19 -17.87 5.11
C PHE A 159 0.09 -18.94 4.03
N GLU A 160 -0.84 -19.88 4.19
CA GLU A 160 -1.30 -20.75 3.11
C GLU A 160 -2.74 -20.39 2.77
N THR A 161 -3.06 -20.40 1.49
CA THR A 161 -4.42 -20.30 0.97
C THR A 161 -4.52 -21.11 -0.33
N THR A 162 -5.68 -21.10 -0.98
CA THR A 162 -5.89 -21.68 -2.29
C THR A 162 -6.19 -20.64 -3.35
N VAL A 163 -5.82 -20.94 -4.60
CA VAL A 163 -6.13 -20.13 -5.78
C VAL A 163 -6.90 -20.98 -6.78
N SER A 164 -7.97 -20.41 -7.31
CA SER A 164 -8.74 -21.00 -8.41
C SER A 164 -8.56 -20.13 -9.64
N ALA A 165 -8.34 -20.72 -10.81
CA ALA A 165 -8.14 -19.98 -12.06
C ALA A 165 -8.97 -20.58 -13.20
N ASP A 166 -9.63 -19.72 -13.97
CA ASP A 166 -10.27 -20.14 -15.22
C ASP A 166 -9.24 -20.19 -16.36
N VAL A 167 -9.21 -21.34 -17.03
CA VAL A 167 -8.33 -21.64 -18.16
C VAL A 167 -9.16 -21.69 -19.43
N GLU A 168 -8.93 -20.75 -20.33
CA GLU A 168 -9.49 -20.80 -21.68
C GLU A 168 -8.58 -21.63 -22.59
N GLY A 169 -9.02 -22.85 -22.92
CA GLY A 169 -8.31 -23.70 -23.87
C GLY A 169 -8.44 -23.18 -25.30
N SER A 170 -7.37 -23.27 -26.09
CA SER A 170 -7.29 -22.81 -27.49
C SER A 170 -8.31 -23.42 -28.46
N ASN A 171 -9.08 -24.42 -28.02
CA ASN A 171 -10.13 -25.10 -28.78
C ASN A 171 -11.53 -24.54 -28.49
N GLY A 172 -11.65 -23.42 -27.76
CA GLY A 172 -12.94 -22.88 -27.30
C GLY A 172 -13.54 -23.67 -26.13
N GLN A 173 -12.70 -24.43 -25.41
CA GLN A 173 -13.08 -25.22 -24.25
C GLN A 173 -12.58 -24.48 -23.00
N SER A 174 -13.50 -23.86 -22.25
CA SER A 174 -13.19 -23.29 -20.94
C SER A 174 -13.15 -24.42 -19.90
N GLY A 175 -12.15 -24.40 -19.02
CA GLY A 175 -12.07 -25.24 -17.83
C GLY A 175 -11.60 -24.39 -16.65
N SER A 176 -11.81 -24.87 -15.43
CA SER A 176 -11.31 -24.25 -14.20
C SER A 176 -10.25 -25.15 -13.59
N VAL A 177 -9.22 -24.56 -12.98
CA VAL A 177 -8.38 -25.23 -12.00
C VAL A 177 -8.75 -24.64 -10.66
N GLU A 178 -9.23 -25.47 -9.74
CA GLU A 178 -9.73 -25.02 -8.45
C GLU A 178 -8.79 -25.50 -7.34
N ASP A 179 -8.75 -24.73 -6.25
CA ASP A 179 -8.11 -25.11 -4.99
C ASP A 179 -6.61 -25.43 -5.07
N ILE A 180 -5.84 -24.68 -5.87
CA ILE A 180 -4.38 -24.84 -5.91
C ILE A 180 -3.78 -24.25 -4.62
N PRO A 181 -3.12 -25.04 -3.75
CA PRO A 181 -2.54 -24.52 -2.53
C PRO A 181 -1.31 -23.64 -2.83
N VAL A 182 -1.30 -22.43 -2.28
CA VAL A 182 -0.22 -21.44 -2.41
C VAL A 182 0.23 -20.93 -1.06
N LEU A 183 1.53 -20.64 -0.94
CA LEU A 183 2.08 -19.86 0.17
C LEU A 183 2.08 -18.38 -0.20
N LEU A 184 1.64 -17.55 0.75
CA LEU A 184 1.65 -16.10 0.69
C LEU A 184 2.64 -15.55 1.71
N TYR A 185 3.45 -14.58 1.30
CA TYR A 185 4.44 -13.89 2.13
C TYR A 185 4.04 -12.41 2.16
N LEU A 186 3.83 -11.87 3.36
CA LEU A 186 3.38 -10.49 3.54
C LEU A 186 4.30 -9.76 4.52
N THR A 187 4.72 -8.56 4.13
CA THR A 187 5.27 -7.60 5.08
C THR A 187 4.96 -6.17 4.66
N THR A 188 4.93 -5.25 5.62
CA THR A 188 4.83 -3.82 5.39
C THR A 188 5.93 -3.09 6.15
N ILE A 189 6.54 -2.11 5.49
CA ILE A 189 7.67 -1.34 6.02
C ILE A 189 7.38 0.14 5.81
N GLN A 190 7.58 0.94 6.84
CA GLN A 190 7.60 2.40 6.69
C GLN A 190 9.02 2.82 6.32
N HIS A 191 9.17 3.54 5.21
CA HIS A 191 10.46 4.03 4.76
C HIS A 191 10.31 5.42 4.16
N GLN A 192 11.18 6.34 4.58
CA GLN A 192 11.30 7.64 3.94
C GLN A 192 12.32 7.53 2.81
N ALA A 193 11.85 7.67 1.57
CA ALA A 193 12.75 7.78 0.44
C ALA A 193 13.55 9.10 0.50
N ALA A 194 14.70 9.11 -0.17
CA ALA A 194 15.74 10.12 0.06
C ALA A 194 15.29 11.56 -0.22
N ASP A 195 14.34 11.72 -1.16
CA ASP A 195 13.84 13.02 -1.61
C ASP A 195 12.37 13.25 -1.20
N ALA A 196 11.79 12.36 -0.38
CA ALA A 196 10.39 12.41 0.03
C ALA A 196 10.12 13.32 1.25
N ASP A 197 9.07 14.14 1.14
CA ASP A 197 8.57 14.98 2.24
C ASP A 197 7.83 14.20 3.34
N SER A 198 7.48 12.94 3.07
CA SER A 198 6.81 12.03 4.01
C SER A 198 7.32 10.60 3.88
N GLU A 199 7.07 9.78 4.89
CA GLU A 199 7.29 8.34 4.80
C GLU A 199 6.30 7.70 3.83
N ASP A 200 6.73 6.66 3.14
CA ASP A 200 5.85 5.75 2.41
C ASP A 200 5.72 4.43 3.15
N VAL A 201 4.61 3.74 2.90
CA VAL A 201 4.43 2.35 3.28
C VAL A 201 4.74 1.49 2.09
N ILE A 202 5.77 0.67 2.23
CA ILE A 202 6.15 -0.35 1.27
C ILE A 202 5.48 -1.66 1.67
N ALA A 203 4.57 -2.16 0.84
CA ALA A 203 3.94 -3.47 1.02
C ALA A 203 4.55 -4.48 0.05
N LEU A 204 4.98 -5.61 0.58
CA LEU A 204 5.56 -6.71 -0.18
C LEU A 204 4.65 -7.93 -0.07
N VAL A 205 4.21 -8.45 -1.22
CA VAL A 205 3.35 -9.63 -1.31
C VAL A 205 3.97 -10.65 -2.26
N GLY A 206 4.54 -11.72 -1.69
CA GLY A 206 5.07 -12.85 -2.45
C GLY A 206 4.07 -14.00 -2.48
N LEU A 207 4.02 -14.74 -3.59
CA LEU A 207 3.21 -15.95 -3.69
C LEU A 207 3.87 -17.03 -4.55
N HIS A 208 3.70 -18.30 -4.15
CA HIS A 208 4.07 -19.46 -4.97
C HIS A 208 3.25 -20.70 -4.60
N PRO A 209 3.08 -21.68 -5.50
CA PRO A 209 2.45 -22.96 -5.17
C PRO A 209 3.25 -23.72 -4.11
N VAL A 210 2.55 -24.40 -3.18
CA VAL A 210 3.18 -25.18 -2.09
C VAL A 210 4.10 -26.29 -2.64
N GLU A 211 3.79 -26.82 -3.83
CA GLU A 211 4.56 -27.89 -4.47
C GLU A 211 5.88 -27.42 -5.10
N VAL A 212 6.13 -26.10 -5.14
CA VAL A 212 7.32 -25.52 -5.75
C VAL A 212 8.18 -24.82 -4.71
N GLU A 213 9.47 -25.13 -4.69
CA GLU A 213 10.43 -24.49 -3.79
C GLU A 213 10.85 -23.11 -4.35
N GLN A 214 10.19 -22.04 -3.88
CA GLN A 214 10.49 -20.64 -4.23
C GLN A 214 10.64 -19.70 -3.02
N SER A 215 10.47 -20.21 -1.80
CA SER A 215 10.51 -19.42 -0.56
C SER A 215 11.77 -18.54 -0.46
N GLU A 216 12.96 -19.15 -0.52
CA GLU A 216 14.21 -18.40 -0.36
C GLU A 216 14.45 -17.38 -1.49
N GLN A 217 14.03 -17.68 -2.73
CA GLN A 217 14.15 -16.74 -3.84
C GLN A 217 13.23 -15.52 -3.63
N LEU A 218 11.99 -15.73 -3.20
CA LEU A 218 11.08 -14.63 -2.88
C LEU A 218 11.57 -13.78 -1.72
N LEU A 219 12.06 -14.42 -0.64
CA LEU A 219 12.61 -13.73 0.52
C LEU A 219 13.84 -12.89 0.12
N ALA A 220 14.75 -13.45 -0.70
CA ALA A 220 15.90 -12.71 -1.20
C ALA A 220 15.50 -11.50 -2.07
N MET A 221 14.46 -11.64 -2.91
CA MET A 221 13.93 -10.51 -3.68
C MET A 221 13.29 -9.44 -2.79
N MET A 222 12.60 -9.83 -1.71
CA MET A 222 12.07 -8.89 -0.71
C MET A 222 13.17 -8.13 0.01
N GLU A 223 14.28 -8.80 0.39
CA GLU A 223 15.47 -8.17 0.98
C GLU A 223 16.15 -7.18 0.05
N ALA A 224 16.11 -7.44 -1.25
CA ALA A 224 16.74 -6.60 -2.26
C ALA A 224 15.92 -5.37 -2.67
N VAL A 225 14.72 -5.15 -2.11
CA VAL A 225 13.87 -4.01 -2.47
C VAL A 225 14.62 -2.69 -2.23
N GLU A 226 14.57 -1.83 -3.23
CA GLU A 226 15.03 -0.45 -3.20
C GLU A 226 13.82 0.49 -3.17
N HIS A 227 13.95 1.57 -2.42
CA HIS A 227 12.96 2.64 -2.32
C HIS A 227 13.68 3.99 -2.28
#